data_AF-A0A4Q3B5F1-F1
#
_entry.id   AF-A0A4Q3B5F1-F1
#
_cell.length_a   1.000
_cell.length_b   1.000
_cell.length_c   1.000
_cell.angle_alpha   90.00
_cell.angle_beta   90.00
_cell.angle_gamma   90.00
#
_symmetry.space_group_name_H-M   'P 1'
#
loop_
_entity.id
_entity.type
_entity.pdbx_description
1 polymer ?
#
loop_
_entity_poly.entity_id
_entity_poly.type
_entity_poly.pdbx_seq_one_letter_code
_entity_poly.pdbx_strand_id
1 'polypeptide(L)'
;DAMKDAGIHDNDILIVDRSIKNANGRVIVAILNGELMVRRFHKNFSSAFLIPENDRYKTINLAEFGEFNVWGVVVHSIHSM
;
A
#
# COMPACT_ATOMS: atom_id res chain seq x y z
N ASP A 1 -0.29 3.57 -10.95
CA ASP A 1 1.00 4.25 -11.25
C ASP A 1 1.98 4.34 -10.07
N ALA A 2 1.55 4.75 -8.87
CA ALA A 2 2.44 4.86 -7.70
C ALA A 2 3.10 3.55 -7.22
N MET A 3 2.74 2.41 -7.81
CA MET A 3 3.29 1.09 -7.52
C MET A 3 3.90 0.42 -8.76
N LYS A 4 4.23 1.21 -9.79
CA LYS A 4 4.71 0.73 -11.09
C LYS A 4 5.98 -0.12 -10.97
N ASP A 5 6.91 0.28 -10.12
CA ASP A 5 8.19 -0.44 -9.95
C ASP A 5 8.04 -1.73 -9.14
N ALA A 6 6.87 -1.94 -8.52
CA ALA A 6 6.44 -3.21 -7.94
C ALA A 6 5.62 -4.09 -8.91
N GLY A 7 5.54 -3.72 -10.19
CA GLY A 7 4.79 -4.46 -11.20
C GLY A 7 3.26 -4.34 -11.06
N ILE A 8 2.78 -3.32 -10.34
CA ILE A 8 1.35 -3.00 -10.24
C ILE A 8 1.06 -1.83 -11.17
N HIS A 9 0.37 -2.13 -12.25
CA HIS A 9 0.04 -1.18 -13.30
C HIS A 9 -1.37 -0.64 -13.16
N ASP A 10 -1.67 0.38 -13.97
CA ASP A 10 -3.02 0.91 -14.05
C ASP A 10 -3.95 -0.15 -14.66
N ASN A 11 -5.17 -0.26 -14.13
CA ASN A 11 -6.17 -1.28 -14.49
C ASN A 11 -5.84 -2.73 -14.10
N ASP A 12 -4.80 -2.95 -13.30
CA ASP A 12 -4.54 -4.26 -12.69
C ASP A 12 -5.66 -4.67 -11.72
N ILE A 13 -5.99 -5.96 -11.73
CA ILE A 13 -6.84 -6.56 -10.70
C ILE A 13 -5.94 -7.04 -9.56
N LEU A 14 -6.16 -6.49 -8.37
CA LEU A 14 -5.43 -6.89 -7.18
C LEU A 14 -6.19 -7.96 -6.40
N ILE A 15 -5.52 -9.08 -6.13
CA ILE A 15 -5.99 -10.10 -5.20
C ILE A 15 -5.50 -9.72 -3.81
N VAL A 16 -6.45 -9.60 -2.88
CA VAL A 16 -6.18 -9.13 -1.52
C VAL A 16 -6.68 -10.13 -0.50
N ASP A 17 -5.79 -10.46 0.44
CA ASP A 17 -6.09 -11.37 1.54
C ASP A 17 -6.21 -10.57 2.85
N ARG A 18 -7.38 -10.68 3.49
CA ARG A 18 -7.71 -9.99 4.76
C ARG A 18 -7.35 -10.82 6.00
N SER A 19 -7.00 -12.09 5.82
CA SER A 19 -6.57 -12.97 6.91
C SER A 19 -5.08 -12.80 7.26
N ILE A 20 -4.28 -12.30 6.31
CA ILE A 20 -2.85 -12.07 6.51
C ILE A 20 -2.63 -10.84 7.39
N LYS A 21 -1.94 -11.05 8.52
CA LYS A 21 -1.49 -9.95 9.38
C LYS A 21 -0.49 -9.07 8.62
N ASN A 22 -0.77 -7.76 8.59
CA ASN A 22 0.14 -6.79 7.99
C ASN A 22 1.51 -6.79 8.70
N ALA A 23 2.57 -6.66 7.91
CA ALA A 23 3.96 -6.61 8.37
C ALA A 23 4.78 -5.68 7.47
N ASN A 24 5.96 -5.27 7.95
CA ASN A 24 6.87 -4.43 7.17
C ASN A 24 7.19 -5.05 5.81
N GLY A 25 7.25 -4.19 4.80
CA GLY A 25 7.58 -4.56 3.44
C GLY A 25 6.41 -5.14 2.64
N ARG A 26 5.25 -5.40 3.27
CA ARG A 26 4.05 -5.86 2.54
C ARG A 26 3.44 -4.73 1.74
N VAL A 27 2.96 -5.04 0.54
CA VAL A 27 2.05 -4.16 -0.20
C VAL A 27 0.65 -4.37 0.36
N ILE A 28 -0.01 -3.28 0.73
CA ILE A 28 -1.34 -3.30 1.34
C ILE A 28 -2.29 -2.40 0.58
N VAL A 29 -3.59 -2.70 0.74
CA VAL A 29 -4.63 -1.70 0.54
C VAL A 29 -4.84 -1.01 1.88
N ALA A 30 -4.50 0.27 1.94
CA ALA A 30 -4.71 1.15 3.07
C ALA A 30 -5.96 2.01 2.85
N ILE A 31 -6.65 2.31 3.94
CA ILE A 31 -7.68 3.35 4.00
C ILE A 31 -7.08 4.49 4.83
N LEU A 32 -6.88 5.65 4.21
CA LEU A 32 -6.31 6.84 4.83
C LEU A 32 -7.34 7.96 4.74
N ASN A 33 -7.86 8.43 5.88
CA ASN A 33 -8.97 9.41 5.94
C ASN A 33 -10.16 9.06 5.00
N GLY A 34 -10.53 7.78 4.93
CA GLY A 34 -11.62 7.29 4.09
C GLY A 34 -11.24 6.98 2.63
N GLU A 35 -10.05 7.35 2.16
CA GLU A 35 -9.60 7.08 0.80
C GLU A 35 -8.79 5.79 0.72
N LEU A 36 -9.09 4.96 -0.28
CA LEU A 36 -8.36 3.73 -0.56
C LEU A 36 -7.08 4.02 -1.35
N MET A 37 -5.98 3.41 -0.93
CA MET A 37 -4.72 3.48 -1.66
C MET A 37 -3.89 2.21 -1.53
N VAL A 38 -3.06 1.95 -2.55
CA VAL A 38 -2.14 0.80 -2.57
C VAL A 38 -0.72 1.29 -2.36
N ARG A 39 -0.06 0.83 -1.29
CA ARG A 39 1.30 1.25 -0.92
C ARG A 39 2.05 0.13 -0.21
N ARG A 40 3.39 0.19 -0.20
CA ARG A 40 4.18 -0.67 0.67
C ARG A 40 4.16 -0.13 2.09
N PHE A 41 3.77 -0.95 3.04
CA PHE A 41 3.76 -0.60 4.45
C PHE A 41 5.17 -0.74 5.04
N HIS A 42 5.62 0.28 5.75
CA HIS A 42 6.87 0.24 6.51
C HIS A 42 6.68 0.89 7.87
N LYS A 43 7.08 0.21 8.94
CA LYS A 43 7.01 0.70 10.31
C LYS A 43 8.36 0.51 11.00
N ASN A 44 8.91 1.57 11.56
CA ASN A 44 10.05 1.49 12.46
C ASN A 44 9.56 1.67 13.92
N PHE A 45 10.48 1.86 14.86
CA PHE A 45 10.14 1.93 16.28
C PHE A 45 9.16 3.07 16.61
N SER A 46 9.32 4.24 15.98
CA SER A 46 8.59 5.46 16.33
C SER A 46 7.59 5.92 15.26
N SER A 47 7.64 5.34 14.06
CA SER A 47 6.96 5.90 12.90
C SER A 47 6.50 4.82 11.93
N ALA A 48 5.43 5.11 11.19
CA ALA A 48 4.90 4.23 10.16
C ALA A 48 4.65 5.03 8.89
N PHE A 49 4.89 4.39 7.75
CA PHE A 49 4.95 5.01 6.45
C PHE A 49 4.25 4.15 5.42
N LEU A 50 3.67 4.81 4.43
CA LEU A 50 3.21 4.22 3.19
C LEU A 50 4.16 4.66 2.07
N ILE A 51 4.96 3.71 1.60
CA ILE A 51 6.02 3.95 0.62
C ILE A 51 5.47 3.62 -0.77
N PRO A 52 5.53 4.55 -1.74
CA PRO A 52 5.26 4.23 -3.14
C PRO A 52 6.42 3.45 -3.76
N GLU A 53 6.13 2.67 -4.79
CA GLU A 53 7.12 2.01 -5.65
C GLU A 53 7.12 2.74 -6.99
N ASN A 54 7.44 4.03 -6.91
CA ASN A 54 7.57 4.98 -8.01
C ASN A 54 8.16 6.31 -7.50
N ASP A 55 9.35 6.68 -7.98
CA ASP A 55 10.09 7.89 -7.53
C ASP A 55 9.34 9.21 -7.75
N ARG A 56 8.30 9.23 -8.59
CA ARG A 56 7.46 10.42 -8.82
C ARG A 56 6.52 10.73 -7.65
N TYR A 57 6.35 9.81 -6.71
CA TYR A 57 5.44 9.93 -5.59
C TYR A 57 6.20 9.99 -4.28
N LYS A 58 5.72 10.80 -3.33
CA LYS A 58 6.34 10.92 -2.01
C LYS A 58 5.86 9.82 -1.05
N THR A 59 6.77 9.40 -0.17
CA THR A 59 6.42 8.59 1.01
C THR A 59 5.47 9.37 1.90
N ILE A 60 4.45 8.68 2.41
CA ILE A 60 3.44 9.25 3.30
C ILE A 60 3.77 8.84 4.72
N ASN A 61 3.94 9.81 5.61
CA ASN A 61 4.09 9.56 7.04
C ASN A 61 2.70 9.46 7.68
N LEU A 62 2.38 8.31 8.26
CA LEU A 62 1.06 8.08 8.86
C LEU A 62 0.80 8.97 10.08
N ALA A 63 1.83 9.56 10.69
CA ALA A 63 1.67 10.50 11.79
C ALA A 63 0.99 11.82 11.37
N GLU A 64 0.95 12.13 10.08
CA GLU A 64 0.31 13.34 9.53
C GLU A 64 -1.21 13.16 9.33
N PHE A 65 -1.74 11.96 9.58
CA PHE A 65 -3.13 11.59 9.29
C PHE A 65 -3.85 11.16 10.57
N GLY A 66 -5.12 11.54 10.70
CA GLY A 66 -5.95 11.22 11.87
C GLY A 66 -6.47 9.78 11.86
N GLU A 67 -6.70 9.22 10.68
CA GLU A 67 -7.26 7.88 10.52
C GLU A 67 -6.49 7.04 9.51
N PHE A 68 -6.07 5.85 9.96
CA PHE A 68 -5.40 4.86 9.13
C PHE A 68 -5.94 3.45 9.46
N ASN A 69 -6.36 2.73 8.43
CA ASN A 69 -6.75 1.33 8.53
C ASN A 69 -6.10 0.51 7.42
N VAL A 70 -5.78 -0.75 7.72
CA VAL A 70 -5.36 -1.71 6.69
C VAL A 70 -6.59 -2.51 6.26
N TRP A 71 -6.96 -2.41 4.99
CA TRP A 71 -8.07 -3.20 4.45
C TRP A 71 -7.65 -4.65 4.20
N GLY A 72 -6.42 -4.87 3.71
CA GLY A 72 -5.84 -6.20 3.51
C GLY A 72 -4.47 -6.16 2.85
N VAL A 73 -3.81 -7.32 2.77
CA VAL A 73 -2.50 -7.48 2.14
C VAL A 73 -2.68 -7.89 0.68
N VAL A 74 -2.02 -7.18 -0.23
CA VAL A 74 -1.99 -7.55 -1.65
C VAL A 74 -1.10 -8.77 -1.82
N VAL A 75 -1.66 -9.86 -2.37
CA VAL A 75 -0.94 -11.12 -2.59
C VAL A 75 -0.59 -11.35 -4.06
N HIS A 76 -1.42 -10.86 -4.98
CA HIS A 76 -1.18 -10.96 -6.42
C HIS A 76 -1.70 -9.73 -7.16
N SER A 77 -1.03 -9.41 -8.28
CA SER A 77 -1.53 -8.51 -9.32
C SER A 77 -1.80 -9.31 -10.58
N ILE A 78 -2.96 -9.09 -11.20
CA ILE A 78 -3.32 -9.70 -12.48
C ILE A 78 -3.42 -8.56 -13.50
N HIS A 79 -2.45 -8.52 -14.41
CA HIS A 79 -2.41 -7.58 -15.52
C HIS A 79 -2.98 -8.25 -16.77
N SER A 80 -3.96 -7.62 -17.41
CA SER A 80 -4.39 -8.07 -18.75
C SER A 80 -3.32 -7.65 -19.76
N MET A 81 -2.93 -8.59 -20.62
CA MET A 81 -2.15 -8.30 -21.82
C MET A 81 -3.00 -7.56 -22.86
#